data_AF-A0A7J2YLQ8-F1
#
_entry.id   AF-A0A7J2YLQ8-F1
#
_cell.length_a   1.000
_cell.length_b   1.000
_cell.length_c   1.000
_cell.angle_alpha   90.00
_cell.angle_beta   90.00
_cell.angle_gamma   90.00
#
_symmetry.space_group_name_H-M   'P 1'
#
loop_
_entity.id
_entity.type
_entity.pdbx_description
1 polymer ?
#
loop_
_entity_poly.entity_id
_entity_poly.type
_entity_poly.pdbx_seq_one_letter_code
_entity_poly.pdbx_strand_id
1 'polypeptide(L)'
;EVAYFNKFLTGIIITSIIGVAIFARPYMGRVSDKIGRRIPIILGCIISSLPLLAVPFVSDFWILLLLVGIYGFGFATVTASTPALISELVPKELVGTSMGFLDTVMDVGQTLGPIISGFILATNLQYYGVFSSLTIVLLFSCIIFVKVSVTKTNLNNDE
;
A
#
# COMPACT_ATOMS: atom_id res chain seq x y z
N GLU A 1 -14.79 17.15 11.66
CA GLU A 1 -15.81 16.23 11.09
C GLU A 1 -16.04 16.61 9.63
N VAL A 2 -15.42 15.92 8.67
CA VAL A 2 -15.46 16.33 7.24
C VAL A 2 -16.57 15.62 6.46
N ALA A 3 -17.23 14.62 7.05
CA ALA A 3 -18.44 14.03 6.49
C ALA A 3 -19.37 13.55 7.62
N TYR A 4 -20.62 14.03 7.60
CA TYR A 4 -21.68 13.61 8.52
C TYR A 4 -22.17 12.20 8.17
N PHE A 5 -21.30 11.19 8.24
CA PHE A 5 -21.69 9.80 8.05
C PHE A 5 -22.10 9.16 9.37
N ASN A 6 -23.21 8.41 9.34
CA ASN A 6 -23.58 7.52 10.42
C ASN A 6 -22.43 6.54 10.69
N LYS A 7 -22.15 6.25 11.97
CA LYS A 7 -21.07 5.33 12.40
C LYS A 7 -21.11 3.98 11.66
N PHE A 8 -22.30 3.52 11.29
CA PHE A 8 -22.53 2.33 10.48
C PHE A 8 -21.94 2.43 9.06
N LEU A 9 -22.14 3.55 8.37
CA LEU A 9 -21.62 3.77 7.00
C LEU A 9 -20.09 3.84 6.99
N THR A 10 -19.49 4.50 7.98
CA THR A 10 -18.02 4.52 8.14
C THR A 10 -17.48 3.10 8.38
N GLY A 11 -18.19 2.27 9.14
CA GLY A 11 -17.87 0.85 9.33
C GLY A 11 -17.87 0.09 8.01
N ILE A 12 -18.89 0.29 7.17
CA ILE A 12 -18.97 -0.33 5.83
C ILE A 12 -17.76 0.06 4.97
N ILE A 13 -17.37 1.33 4.96
CA ILE A 13 -16.22 1.80 4.16
C ILE A 13 -14.93 1.09 4.60
N ILE A 14 -14.66 1.01 5.91
CA ILE A 14 -13.45 0.37 6.43
C ILE A 14 -13.45 -1.14 6.13
N THR A 15 -14.58 -1.82 6.35
CA THR A 15 -14.71 -3.25 6.05
C THR A 15 -14.59 -3.53 4.55
N SER A 16 -15.02 -2.61 3.69
CA SER A 16 -14.89 -2.74 2.24
C SER A 16 -13.42 -2.89 1.80
N ILE A 17 -12.49 -2.17 2.45
CA ILE A 17 -11.04 -2.30 2.19
C ILE A 17 -10.60 -3.76 2.34
N ILE A 18 -10.93 -4.33 3.50
CA ILE A 18 -10.52 -5.69 3.85
C ILE A 18 -11.24 -6.70 2.95
N GLY A 19 -12.53 -6.48 2.69
CA GLY A 19 -13.33 -7.31 1.80
C GLY A 19 -12.72 -7.40 0.40
N VAL A 20 -12.46 -6.26 -0.24
CA VAL A 20 -11.81 -6.21 -1.56
C VAL A 20 -10.43 -6.87 -1.50
N ALA A 21 -9.65 -6.59 -0.45
CA ALA A 21 -8.32 -7.14 -0.33
C ALA A 21 -8.32 -8.68 -0.22
N ILE A 22 -9.26 -9.27 0.51
CA ILE A 22 -9.36 -10.74 0.65
C ILE A 22 -9.59 -11.41 -0.71
N PHE A 23 -10.47 -10.87 -1.54
CA PHE A 23 -10.75 -11.44 -2.87
C PHE A 23 -9.65 -11.12 -3.88
N ALA A 24 -9.06 -9.92 -3.82
CA ALA A 24 -8.02 -9.49 -4.76
C ALA A 24 -6.69 -10.20 -4.52
N ARG A 25 -6.32 -10.47 -3.26
CA ARG A 25 -5.04 -11.10 -2.86
C ARG A 25 -4.70 -12.38 -3.61
N PRO A 26 -5.53 -13.44 -3.62
CA PRO A 26 -5.19 -14.70 -4.30
C PRO A 26 -5.10 -14.54 -5.82
N TYR A 27 -5.91 -13.65 -6.40
CA TYR A 27 -5.88 -13.38 -7.83
C TYR A 27 -4.60 -12.62 -8.22
N MET A 28 -4.28 -11.55 -7.50
CA MET A 28 -3.07 -10.76 -7.74
C MET A 28 -1.80 -11.52 -7.41
N GLY A 29 -1.80 -12.43 -6.42
CA GLY A 29 -0.68 -13.34 -6.18
C GLY A 29 -0.35 -14.20 -7.40
N ARG A 30 -1.37 -14.83 -8.01
CA ARG A 30 -1.19 -15.61 -9.26
C ARG A 30 -0.70 -14.76 -10.43
N VAL A 31 -1.23 -13.54 -10.57
CA VAL A 31 -0.77 -12.60 -11.61
C VAL A 31 0.70 -12.27 -11.38
N SER A 32 1.07 -11.99 -10.13
CA SER A 32 2.44 -11.63 -9.72
C SER A 32 3.46 -12.72 -10.03
N ASP A 33 3.10 -13.97 -9.81
CA ASP A 33 3.93 -15.11 -10.16
C ASP A 33 4.13 -15.28 -11.68
N LYS A 34 3.19 -14.83 -12.51
CA LYS A 34 3.24 -14.98 -13.97
C LYS A 34 3.99 -13.86 -14.68
N ILE A 35 3.84 -12.61 -14.25
CA ILE A 35 4.44 -11.43 -14.92
C ILE A 35 5.71 -10.91 -14.22
N GLY A 36 6.15 -11.58 -13.16
CA GLY A 36 7.29 -11.18 -12.34
C GLY A 36 6.88 -10.21 -11.23
N ARG A 37 7.33 -10.50 -10.02
CA ARG A 37 6.81 -9.92 -8.78
C ARG A 37 7.06 -8.41 -8.60
N ARG A 38 8.01 -7.85 -9.35
CA ARG A 38 8.37 -6.42 -9.28
C ARG A 38 7.31 -5.50 -9.91
N ILE A 39 6.73 -5.90 -11.05
CA ILE A 39 5.74 -5.08 -11.78
C ILE A 39 4.46 -4.87 -10.96
N PRO A 40 3.85 -5.91 -10.38
CA PRO A 40 2.66 -5.76 -9.51
C PRO A 40 2.90 -4.85 -8.31
N ILE A 41 4.09 -4.86 -7.70
CA ILE A 41 4.42 -3.97 -6.58
C ILE A 41 4.37 -2.51 -7.05
N ILE A 42 5.00 -2.20 -8.18
CA ILE A 42 5.02 -0.84 -8.75
C ILE A 42 3.59 -0.40 -9.12
N LEU A 43 2.84 -1.24 -9.83
CA LEU A 43 1.45 -0.95 -10.21
C LEU A 43 0.56 -0.77 -8.98
N GLY A 44 0.70 -1.63 -7.97
CA GLY A 44 -0.06 -1.54 -6.73
C GLY A 44 0.20 -0.25 -5.97
N CYS A 45 1.46 0.21 -5.90
CA CYS A 45 1.81 1.51 -5.32
C CYS A 45 1.20 2.68 -6.08
N ILE A 46 1.25 2.68 -7.42
CA ILE A 46 0.65 3.73 -8.24
C ILE A 46 -0.88 3.75 -8.07
N ILE A 47 -1.53 2.58 -8.18
CA ILE A 47 -2.98 2.43 -8.06
C ILE A 47 -3.48 2.85 -6.68
N SER A 48 -2.72 2.59 -5.61
CA SER A 48 -3.10 2.99 -4.24
C SER A 48 -2.82 4.46 -3.93
N SER A 49 -1.87 5.10 -4.62
CA SER A 49 -1.57 6.53 -4.43
C SER A 49 -2.65 7.48 -4.94
N LEU A 50 -3.29 7.15 -6.07
CA LEU A 50 -4.37 7.94 -6.67
C LEU A 50 -5.57 8.16 -5.73
N PRO A 51 -6.17 7.10 -5.13
CA PRO A 51 -7.28 7.28 -4.22
C PRO A 51 -6.87 7.99 -2.92
N LEU A 52 -5.65 7.78 -2.40
CA LEU A 52 -5.18 8.50 -1.23
C LEU A 52 -5.20 10.02 -1.43
N LEU A 53 -4.83 10.51 -2.61
CA LEU A 53 -4.87 11.93 -2.91
C LEU A 53 -6.30 12.46 -3.10
N ALA A 54 -7.21 11.65 -3.64
CA ALA A 54 -8.58 12.05 -3.94
C ALA A 54 -9.51 12.03 -2.73
N VAL A 55 -9.33 11.10 -1.78
CA VAL A 55 -10.17 10.93 -0.58
C VAL A 55 -10.46 12.22 0.18
N PRO A 56 -9.50 13.12 0.49
CA PRO A 56 -9.81 14.33 1.28
C PRO A 56 -10.71 15.34 0.55
N PHE A 57 -10.86 15.24 -0.77
CA PHE A 57 -11.70 16.15 -1.57
C PHE A 57 -13.11 15.62 -1.82
N VAL A 58 -13.39 14.37 -1.43
CA VAL A 58 -14.64 13.69 -1.73
C VAL A 58 -15.46 13.52 -0.45
N SER A 59 -16.72 13.97 -0.51
CA SER A 59 -17.69 13.80 0.58
C SER A 59 -18.83 12.84 0.22
N ASP A 60 -18.89 12.34 -1.02
CA ASP A 60 -19.91 11.39 -1.46
C ASP A 60 -19.57 9.95 -1.04
N PHE A 61 -20.53 9.25 -0.44
CA PHE A 61 -20.36 7.89 0.07
C PHE A 61 -19.95 6.89 -1.01
N TRP A 62 -20.61 6.92 -2.17
CA TRP A 62 -20.37 5.94 -3.24
C TRP A 62 -19.02 6.16 -3.89
N ILE A 63 -18.62 7.43 -4.06
CA ILE A 63 -17.30 7.77 -4.59
C ILE A 63 -16.22 7.37 -3.58
N LEU A 64 -16.42 7.62 -2.28
CA LEU A 64 -15.48 7.16 -1.24
C LEU A 64 -15.36 5.63 -1.23
N LEU A 65 -16.47 4.90 -1.29
CA LEU A 65 -16.47 3.44 -1.35
C LEU A 65 -15.66 2.92 -2.55
N LEU A 66 -15.81 3.56 -3.72
CA LEU A 66 -15.06 3.23 -4.93
C LEU A 66 -13.56 3.51 -4.73
N LEU A 67 -13.18 4.71 -4.28
CA LEU A 67 -11.78 5.08 -4.03
C LEU A 67 -11.10 4.14 -3.04
N VAL A 68 -11.80 3.81 -1.97
CA VAL A 68 -11.33 2.91 -0.91
C VAL A 68 -11.23 1.47 -1.42
N GLY A 69 -12.12 1.04 -2.31
CA GLY A 69 -12.01 -0.23 -3.04
C GLY A 69 -10.78 -0.29 -3.94
N ILE A 70 -10.51 0.76 -4.72
CA ILE A 70 -9.29 0.86 -5.55
C ILE A 70 -8.04 0.80 -4.66
N TYR A 71 -8.04 1.53 -3.55
CA TYR A 71 -6.96 1.48 -2.57
C TYR A 71 -6.75 0.05 -2.04
N GLY A 72 -7.82 -0.63 -1.62
CA GLY A 72 -7.78 -2.01 -1.15
C GLY A 72 -7.21 -2.99 -2.18
N PHE A 73 -7.53 -2.79 -3.46
CA PHE A 73 -6.98 -3.57 -4.57
C PHE A 73 -5.47 -3.34 -4.75
N GLY A 74 -5.01 -2.08 -4.76
CA GLY A 74 -3.59 -1.75 -4.83
C GLY A 74 -2.82 -2.32 -3.63
N PHE A 75 -3.36 -2.15 -2.43
CA PHE A 75 -2.81 -2.67 -1.17
C PHE A 75 -2.69 -4.21 -1.18
N ALA A 76 -3.73 -4.91 -1.66
CA ALA A 76 -3.71 -6.36 -1.82
C ALA A 76 -2.60 -6.83 -2.77
N THR A 77 -2.40 -6.10 -3.87
CA THR A 77 -1.39 -6.42 -4.89
C THR A 77 0.02 -6.32 -4.32
N VAL A 78 0.32 -5.23 -3.59
CA VAL A 78 1.62 -5.02 -2.93
C VAL A 78 1.84 -6.08 -1.85
N THR A 79 0.88 -6.25 -0.93
CA THR A 79 1.04 -7.19 0.20
C THR A 79 1.09 -8.65 -0.21
N ALA A 80 0.52 -9.04 -1.36
CA ALA A 80 0.66 -10.39 -1.90
C ALA A 80 2.02 -10.63 -2.57
N SER A 81 2.61 -9.59 -3.18
CA SER A 81 3.83 -9.72 -4.01
C SER A 81 5.13 -9.52 -3.22
N THR A 82 5.12 -8.67 -2.19
CA THR A 82 6.33 -8.30 -1.44
C THR A 82 6.96 -9.47 -0.67
N PRO A 83 6.22 -10.25 0.17
CA PRO A 83 6.80 -11.38 0.89
C PRO A 83 7.35 -12.43 -0.08
N ALA A 84 6.60 -12.68 -1.16
CA ALA A 84 6.97 -13.59 -2.21
C ALA A 84 8.30 -13.15 -2.85
N LEU A 85 8.45 -11.89 -3.26
CA LEU A 85 9.70 -11.37 -3.83
C LEU A 85 10.88 -11.51 -2.86
N ILE A 86 10.67 -11.26 -1.56
CA ILE A 86 11.73 -11.41 -0.56
C ILE A 86 12.19 -12.86 -0.46
N SER A 87 11.26 -13.83 -0.49
CA SER A 87 11.59 -15.25 -0.43
C SER A 87 12.43 -15.76 -1.62
N GLU A 88 12.34 -15.09 -2.78
CA GLU A 88 13.15 -15.41 -3.97
C GLU A 88 14.52 -14.73 -3.95
N LEU A 89 14.67 -13.62 -3.23
CA LEU A 89 15.90 -12.84 -3.17
C LEU A 89 16.89 -13.32 -2.10
N VAL A 90 16.45 -14.16 -1.18
CA VAL A 90 17.26 -14.63 -0.04
C VAL A 90 17.48 -16.13 -0.09
N PRO A 91 18.61 -16.63 0.46
CA PRO A 91 18.84 -18.06 0.65
C PRO A 91 17.73 -18.71 1.48
N LYS A 92 17.43 -19.99 1.20
CA LYS A 92 16.32 -20.74 1.84
C LYS A 92 16.42 -20.74 3.37
N GLU A 93 17.65 -20.76 3.89
CA GLU A 93 17.95 -20.78 5.32
C GLU A 93 17.59 -19.46 6.02
N LEU A 94 17.56 -18.35 5.27
CA LEU A 94 17.32 -17.00 5.77
C LEU A 94 15.90 -16.48 5.49
N VAL A 95 15.05 -17.26 4.80
CA VAL A 95 13.67 -16.85 4.47
C VAL A 95 12.90 -16.52 5.74
N GLY A 96 12.97 -17.37 6.78
CA GLY A 96 12.27 -17.13 8.05
C GLY A 96 12.71 -15.83 8.73
N THR A 97 14.02 -15.58 8.81
CA THR A 97 14.59 -14.34 9.37
C THR A 97 14.17 -13.11 8.57
N SER A 98 14.18 -13.21 7.24
CA SER A 98 13.82 -12.10 6.35
C SER A 98 12.34 -11.75 6.44
N MET A 99 11.46 -12.75 6.60
CA MET A 99 10.04 -12.53 6.84
C MET A 99 9.79 -11.90 8.20
N GLY A 100 10.46 -12.37 9.26
CA GLY A 100 10.36 -11.75 10.59
C GLY A 100 10.83 -10.29 10.59
N PHE A 101 11.87 -9.96 9.82
CA PHE A 101 12.32 -8.58 9.64
C PHE A 101 11.28 -7.74 8.87
N LEU A 102 10.69 -8.29 7.80
CA LEU A 102 9.62 -7.63 7.05
C LEU A 102 8.44 -7.28 7.97
N ASP A 103 7.98 -8.24 8.76
CA ASP A 103 6.86 -8.05 9.69
C ASP A 103 7.20 -7.00 10.75
N THR A 104 8.43 -7.01 11.28
CA THR A 104 8.91 -5.98 12.22
C THR A 104 8.85 -4.59 11.61
N VAL A 105 9.32 -4.42 10.37
CA VAL A 105 9.25 -3.13 9.66
C VAL A 105 7.81 -2.69 9.45
N MET A 106 6.92 -3.64 9.11
CA MET A 106 5.50 -3.37 8.93
C MET A 106 4.83 -2.91 10.24
N ASP A 107 5.14 -3.57 11.36
CA ASP A 107 4.61 -3.22 12.69
C ASP A 107 5.09 -1.84 13.15
N VAL A 108 6.36 -1.52 12.91
CA VAL A 108 6.90 -0.17 13.15
C VAL A 108 6.13 0.87 12.33
N GLY A 109 5.88 0.59 11.05
CA GLY A 109 5.09 1.47 10.19
C GLY A 109 3.65 1.66 10.68
N GLN A 110 2.97 0.58 11.08
CA GLN A 110 1.61 0.61 11.62
C GLN A 110 1.53 1.35 12.96
N THR A 111 2.60 1.30 13.76
CA THR A 111 2.67 2.01 15.04
C THR A 111 2.96 3.50 14.85
N LEU A 112 3.92 3.84 13.99
CA LEU A 112 4.31 5.24 13.74
C LEU A 112 3.28 6.00 12.89
N GLY A 113 2.56 5.32 11.99
CA GLY A 113 1.59 5.94 11.08
C GLY A 113 0.53 6.78 11.79
N PRO A 114 -0.23 6.23 12.76
CA PRO A 114 -1.22 6.96 13.56
C PRO A 114 -0.60 8.10 14.37
N ILE A 115 0.62 7.93 14.88
CA ILE A 115 1.31 8.96 15.67
C ILE A 115 1.63 10.17 14.79
N ILE A 116 2.29 9.95 13.64
CA ILE A 116 2.66 11.01 12.70
C ILE A 116 1.41 11.69 12.13
N SER A 117 0.40 10.91 11.73
CA SER A 117 -0.86 11.47 11.23
C SER A 117 -1.61 12.27 12.30
N GLY A 118 -1.56 11.87 13.57
CA GLY A 118 -2.11 12.63 14.69
C GLY A 118 -1.45 14.00 14.87
N PHE A 119 -0.13 14.07 14.78
CA PHE A 119 0.60 15.35 14.80
C PHE A 119 0.24 16.25 13.63
N ILE A 120 0.12 15.69 12.42
CA ILE A 120 -0.27 16.46 11.22
C ILE A 120 -1.72 16.95 11.35
N LEU A 121 -2.61 16.14 11.91
CA LEU A 121 -4.02 16.49 12.11
C LEU A 121 -4.17 17.68 13.08
N ALA A 122 -3.24 17.85 14.03
CA ALA A 122 -3.20 18.98 14.95
C ALA A 122 -2.74 20.30 14.29
N THR A 123 -2.25 20.26 13.04
CA THR A 123 -1.89 21.45 12.27
C THR A 123 -3.07 21.98 11.45
N ASN A 124 -2.92 23.18 10.86
CA ASN A 124 -3.92 23.78 9.96
C ASN A 124 -4.19 22.95 8.69
N LEU A 125 -3.32 21.99 8.35
CA LEU A 125 -3.48 21.14 7.17
C LEU A 125 -4.51 20.02 7.38
N GLN A 126 -4.79 19.65 8.63
CA GLN A 126 -5.77 18.63 9.03
C GLN A 126 -5.70 17.36 8.13
N TYR A 127 -6.84 16.91 7.60
CA TYR A 127 -6.94 15.73 6.75
C TYR A 127 -6.20 15.87 5.43
N TYR A 128 -6.22 17.04 4.80
CA TYR A 128 -5.49 17.28 3.54
C TYR A 128 -3.99 17.05 3.72
N GLY A 129 -3.42 17.49 4.85
CA GLY A 129 -2.03 17.24 5.22
C GLY A 129 -1.70 15.76 5.38
N VAL A 130 -2.56 15.03 6.11
CA VAL A 130 -2.36 13.60 6.36
C VAL A 130 -2.37 12.81 5.05
N PHE A 131 -3.43 12.95 4.24
CA PHE A 131 -3.57 12.19 2.99
C PHE A 131 -2.50 12.56 1.94
N SER A 132 -2.10 13.83 1.87
CA SER A 132 -1.00 14.26 0.99
C SER A 132 0.34 13.67 1.45
N SER A 133 0.64 13.68 2.75
CA SER A 133 1.88 13.08 3.28
C SER A 133 1.95 11.58 3.03
N LEU A 134 0.85 10.85 3.21
CA LEU A 134 0.77 9.41 2.92
C LEU A 134 1.03 9.12 1.44
N THR A 135 0.45 9.94 0.55
CA THR A 135 0.67 9.84 -0.90
C THR A 135 2.14 10.08 -1.25
N ILE A 136 2.77 11.10 -0.66
CA ILE A 136 4.19 11.41 -0.90
C ILE A 136 5.09 10.27 -0.42
N VAL A 137 4.88 9.75 0.79
CA VAL A 137 5.67 8.64 1.34
C VAL A 137 5.54 7.40 0.47
N LEU A 138 4.31 7.08 0.03
CA LEU A 138 4.05 5.93 -0.83
C LEU A 138 4.72 6.07 -2.21
N LEU A 139 4.60 7.23 -2.86
CA LEU A 139 5.24 7.50 -4.14
C LEU A 139 6.77 7.51 -4.03
N PHE A 140 7.32 8.08 -2.96
CA PHE A 140 8.75 8.09 -2.70
C PHE A 140 9.29 6.66 -2.54
N SER A 141 8.61 5.83 -1.76
CA SER A 141 8.92 4.39 -1.61
C SER A 141 8.86 3.67 -2.97
N CYS A 142 7.84 3.96 -3.78
CA CYS A 142 7.72 3.41 -5.13
C CYS A 142 8.90 3.80 -6.03
N ILE A 143 9.34 5.07 -6.00
CA ILE A 143 10.47 5.56 -6.81
C ILE A 143 11.77 4.86 -6.40
N ILE A 144 12.02 4.74 -5.09
CA ILE A 144 13.20 4.01 -4.59
C ILE A 144 13.16 2.56 -5.06
N PHE A 145 12.01 1.90 -4.92
CA PHE A 145 11.84 0.51 -5.33
C PHE A 145 12.09 0.31 -6.83
N VAL A 146 11.58 1.22 -7.68
CA VAL A 146 11.84 1.20 -9.13
C VAL A 146 13.34 1.33 -9.41
N LYS A 147 14.02 2.32 -8.80
CA LYS A 147 15.47 2.52 -9.01
C LYS A 147 16.27 1.29 -8.61
N VAL A 148 16.01 0.72 -7.43
CA VAL A 148 16.70 -0.48 -6.94
C VAL A 148 16.41 -1.69 -7.85
N SER A 149 15.16 -1.83 -8.30
CA SER A 149 14.75 -2.91 -9.20
C SER A 149 15.44 -2.83 -10.56
N VAL A 150 15.57 -1.63 -11.12
CA VAL A 150 16.23 -1.41 -12.41
C VAL A 150 17.73 -1.68 -12.30
N THR A 151 18.40 -1.22 -11.24
CA THR A 151 19.84 -1.46 -11.04
C THR A 151 20.18 -2.95 -10.97
N LYS A 152 19.38 -3.76 -10.27
CA LYS A 152 19.60 -5.22 -10.22
C LYS A 152 19.39 -5.92 -11.57
N THR A 153 18.52 -5.40 -12.44
CA THR A 153 18.30 -5.98 -13.77
C THR A 153 19.47 -5.71 -14.71
N ASN A 154 20.08 -4.52 -14.66
CA ASN A 154 21.22 -4.18 -15.51
C ASN A 154 22.47 -5.00 -15.14
N LEU A 155 22.75 -5.18 -13.84
CA LEU A 155 23.90 -5.97 -13.38
C LEU A 155 23.86 -7.44 -13.83
N ASN A 156 22.67 -8.01 -13.99
CA ASN A 156 22.49 -9.40 -14.42
C ASN A 156 22.53 -9.59 -15.95
N ASN A 157 22.46 -8.50 -16.72
CA ASN A 157 22.56 -8.52 -18.19
C ASN A 157 23.98 -8.22 -18.69
N ASP A 158 24.85 -7.71 -17.81
CA ASP A 158 26.26 -7.42 -18.09
C ASP A 158 27.20 -8.60 -17.72
N GLU A 159 26.67 -9.69 -17.15
CA GLU A 159 27.33 -10.99 -16.94
C GLU A 159 26.95 -12.01 -18.03
#